data_AF-A0A813LJ99-F1
#
_entry.id   AF-A0A813LJ99-F1
#
_cell.length_a   1.000
_cell.length_b   1.000
_cell.length_c   1.000
_cell.angle_alpha   90.00
_cell.angle_beta   90.00
_cell.angle_gamma   90.00
#
_symmetry.space_group_name_H-M   'P 1'
#
loop_
_entity.id
_entity.type
_entity.pdbx_description
1 polymer ?
#
loop_
_entity_poly.entity_id
_entity_poly.type
_entity_poly.pdbx_seq_one_letter_code
_entity_poly.pdbx_strand_id
1 'polypeptide(L)'
;MVLVAFPAASSSIQVLSTATARLLPAGPSSRLKPARSRQSIGWAFASLASWQLQLSSGLLPKRSFAAMSSIGARPAPACASGKEMLQLQRWAVVGRGSNDIVVRLQEHLRSRGREVHHVDPYGASGPSVPKSLADLPEDVTVDAVDLCARPDLGEVVIEDCKKLGVANVFVQPGAGSSRLEELCREAGIILHNGCVLVEL
;
A
#
# COMPACT_ATOMS: atom_id res chain seq x y z
N MET A 1 38.55 -25.52 -26.92
CA MET A 1 39.35 -26.29 -25.93
C MET A 1 40.62 -25.50 -25.64
N VAL A 2 40.53 -24.53 -24.72
CA VAL A 2 41.67 -23.85 -24.09
C VAL A 2 41.28 -23.60 -22.63
N LEU A 3 42.24 -23.88 -21.76
CA LEU A 3 42.16 -24.13 -20.33
C LEU A 3 42.08 -22.83 -19.50
N VAL A 4 41.14 -22.84 -18.54
CA VAL A 4 41.15 -22.33 -17.16
C VAL A 4 42.30 -21.39 -16.71
N ALA A 5 41.93 -20.28 -16.05
CA ALA A 5 42.63 -19.79 -14.85
C ALA A 5 41.71 -18.91 -13.96
N PHE A 6 41.39 -19.40 -12.77
CA PHE A 6 40.92 -18.66 -11.60
C PHE A 6 42.11 -18.00 -10.89
N PRO A 7 41.86 -16.96 -10.07
CA PRO A 7 42.54 -16.93 -8.77
C PRO A 7 41.58 -16.75 -7.59
N ALA A 8 42.02 -17.32 -6.46
CA ALA A 8 41.35 -17.48 -5.20
C ALA A 8 41.58 -16.31 -4.22
N ALA A 9 40.81 -16.37 -3.14
CA ALA A 9 40.64 -15.48 -1.98
C ALA A 9 41.91 -15.03 -1.22
N SER A 10 41.78 -13.93 -0.45
CA SER A 10 42.02 -13.97 1.01
C SER A 10 41.59 -12.70 1.77
N SER A 11 40.82 -12.93 2.84
CA SER A 11 40.97 -12.42 4.22
C SER A 11 41.07 -10.92 4.53
N SER A 12 40.13 -10.42 5.34
CA SER A 12 40.43 -9.74 6.62
C SER A 12 39.17 -9.54 7.46
N ILE A 13 39.10 -10.30 8.57
CA ILE A 13 38.18 -10.10 9.70
C ILE A 13 38.87 -9.15 10.67
N GLN A 14 38.18 -8.10 11.11
CA GLN A 14 38.55 -7.33 12.30
C GLN A 14 37.32 -7.25 13.21
N VAL A 15 37.44 -7.89 14.38
CA VAL A 15 36.52 -7.82 15.53
C VAL A 15 37.24 -7.00 16.61
N LEU A 16 36.57 -6.01 17.19
CA LEU A 16 36.89 -5.31 18.45
C LEU A 16 35.59 -4.57 18.84
N SER A 17 34.76 -5.01 19.78
CA SER A 17 34.93 -5.08 21.25
C SER A 17 35.49 -3.80 21.87
N THR A 18 34.64 -3.00 22.53
CA THR A 18 34.67 -2.84 24.00
C THR A 18 33.50 -1.97 24.48
N ALA A 19 32.97 -2.37 25.64
CA ALA A 19 31.91 -1.76 26.42
C ALA A 19 32.27 -0.37 26.95
N THR A 20 31.28 0.38 27.44
CA THR A 20 31.27 0.91 28.82
C THR A 20 29.86 1.42 29.18
N ALA A 21 29.24 0.77 30.16
CA ALA A 21 28.07 1.28 30.89
C ALA A 21 28.53 2.29 31.94
N ARG A 22 27.78 3.39 32.15
CA ARG A 22 27.91 4.22 33.37
C ARG A 22 26.56 4.74 33.88
N LEU A 23 26.22 4.13 35.02
CA LEU A 23 25.44 4.53 36.19
C LEU A 23 24.85 5.95 36.30
N LEU A 24 23.61 5.94 36.81
CA LEU A 24 22.83 7.01 37.46
C LEU A 24 23.55 7.64 38.66
N PRO A 25 23.08 8.82 39.09
CA PRO A 25 22.63 8.95 40.47
C PRO A 25 21.26 9.63 40.65
N ALA A 26 20.68 9.40 41.83
CA ALA A 26 19.35 9.78 42.26
C ALA A 26 19.31 11.05 43.15
N GLY A 27 18.12 11.66 43.23
CA GLY A 27 17.61 12.42 44.40
C GLY A 27 17.22 13.89 44.12
N PRO A 28 16.46 14.58 45.01
CA PRO A 28 15.56 14.11 46.07
C PRO A 28 14.13 14.73 46.01
N SER A 29 13.30 14.22 46.92
CA SER A 29 11.90 14.53 47.22
C SER A 29 11.64 15.91 47.85
N SER A 30 10.52 16.55 47.50
CA SER A 30 9.63 17.33 48.38
C SER A 30 8.33 17.61 47.57
N ARG A 31 7.10 17.78 48.07
CA ARG A 31 6.55 18.25 49.35
C ARG A 31 5.04 17.95 49.35
N LEU A 32 4.45 17.81 50.53
CA LEU A 32 3.05 17.46 50.81
C LEU A 32 2.01 18.57 50.47
N LYS A 33 0.75 18.11 50.29
CA LYS A 33 -0.56 18.80 50.09
C LYS A 33 -0.94 19.75 51.26
N PRO A 34 -1.99 20.63 51.18
CA PRO A 34 -3.41 20.19 51.33
C PRO A 34 -4.55 21.08 50.72
N ALA A 35 -5.78 20.54 50.82
CA ALA A 35 -7.12 21.16 51.03
C ALA A 35 -7.79 21.98 49.90
N ARG A 36 -8.97 21.57 49.36
CA ARG A 36 -10.39 21.67 49.86
C ARG A 36 -11.03 23.04 49.50
N SER A 37 -12.04 23.10 48.62
CA SER A 37 -13.46 23.34 48.98
C SER A 37 -14.36 23.22 47.73
N ARG A 38 -15.34 22.30 47.67
CA ARG A 38 -16.79 22.48 47.98
C ARG A 38 -17.56 23.56 47.19
N GLN A 39 -18.53 23.04 46.43
CA GLN A 39 -19.92 23.48 46.21
C GLN A 39 -20.20 24.72 45.33
N SER A 40 -21.04 24.52 44.30
CA SER A 40 -22.48 24.83 44.41
C SER A 40 -23.29 24.22 43.27
N ILE A 41 -24.31 23.47 43.66
CA ILE A 41 -25.49 23.11 42.87
C ILE A 41 -26.35 24.36 42.71
N GLY A 42 -26.90 24.59 41.51
CA GLY A 42 -27.86 25.66 41.25
C GLY A 42 -28.75 25.30 40.07
N TRP A 43 -29.95 24.85 40.40
CA TRP A 43 -31.05 24.51 39.51
C TRP A 43 -31.64 25.77 38.89
N ALA A 44 -31.98 25.74 37.59
CA ALA A 44 -32.97 26.66 37.04
C ALA A 44 -33.72 26.05 35.85
N PHE A 45 -34.91 25.56 36.18
CA PHE A 45 -36.19 25.67 35.49
C PHE A 45 -36.31 25.30 34.00
N ALA A 46 -37.06 24.21 33.82
CA ALA A 46 -37.82 23.86 32.64
C ALA A 46 -38.73 25.00 32.14
N SER A 47 -38.77 25.17 30.82
CA SER A 47 -39.86 25.84 30.12
C SER A 47 -40.52 24.82 29.19
N LEU A 48 -41.74 24.43 29.55
CA LEU A 48 -42.64 23.61 28.74
C LEU A 48 -43.44 24.54 27.83
N ALA A 49 -43.23 24.45 26.52
CA ALA A 49 -44.17 24.96 25.51
C ALA A 49 -44.17 24.03 24.29
N SER A 50 -44.95 22.96 24.43
CA SER A 50 -45.98 22.50 23.49
C SER A 50 -45.88 22.80 21.98
N TRP A 51 -45.75 21.70 21.23
CA TRP A 51 -46.35 21.35 19.93
C TRP A 51 -45.95 22.13 18.66
N GLN A 52 -45.07 21.50 17.86
CA GLN A 52 -45.27 21.46 16.41
C GLN A 52 -44.80 20.12 15.84
N LEU A 53 -45.73 19.39 15.22
CA LEU A 53 -45.48 18.17 14.46
C LEU A 53 -44.57 18.44 13.25
N GLN A 54 -43.96 17.34 12.76
CA GLN A 54 -43.55 17.10 11.38
C GLN A 54 -42.06 17.38 11.06
N LEU A 55 -41.21 16.35 11.14
CA LEU A 55 -40.82 15.53 9.98
C LEU A 55 -39.70 14.57 10.36
N SER A 56 -39.96 13.31 10.07
CA SER A 56 -39.04 12.19 10.01
C SER A 56 -37.78 12.57 9.22
N SER A 57 -36.68 12.85 9.90
CA SER A 57 -35.35 12.75 9.33
C SER A 57 -34.71 11.53 9.97
N GLY A 58 -34.68 10.45 9.20
CA GLY A 58 -34.04 9.21 9.59
C GLY A 58 -32.60 9.49 10.02
N LEU A 59 -32.35 9.30 11.32
CA LEU A 59 -31.02 8.98 11.81
C LEU A 59 -30.64 7.63 11.22
N LEU A 60 -30.09 7.66 10.01
CA LEU A 60 -29.29 6.55 9.53
C LEU A 60 -28.17 6.40 10.57
N PRO A 61 -28.03 5.23 11.22
CA PRO A 61 -26.90 5.00 12.08
C PRO A 61 -25.67 5.19 11.20
N LYS A 62 -24.72 6.03 11.65
CA LYS A 62 -23.37 6.06 11.10
C LYS A 62 -22.80 4.66 11.29
N ARG A 63 -23.03 3.77 10.32
CA ARG A 63 -22.37 2.49 10.21
C ARG A 63 -20.89 2.84 10.12
N SER A 64 -20.21 2.74 11.24
CA SER A 64 -18.77 2.66 11.30
C SER A 64 -18.33 1.62 10.28
N PHE A 65 -17.60 2.07 9.25
CA PHE A 65 -17.06 1.26 8.17
C PHE A 65 -16.16 0.11 8.66
N ALA A 66 -15.81 0.12 9.95
CA ALA A 66 -14.88 -0.80 10.60
C ALA A 66 -15.40 -2.24 10.82
N ALA A 67 -16.66 -2.55 10.51
CA ALA A 67 -17.27 -3.84 10.90
C ALA A 67 -17.79 -4.70 9.73
N MET A 68 -17.10 -4.70 8.59
CA MET A 68 -17.33 -5.66 7.49
C MET A 68 -16.02 -6.28 6.94
N SER A 69 -14.98 -6.36 7.76
CA SER A 69 -13.62 -6.71 7.31
C SER A 69 -13.17 -8.10 7.80
N SER A 70 -13.92 -9.16 7.46
CA SER A 70 -13.45 -10.53 7.75
C SER A 70 -13.94 -11.57 6.75
N ILE A 71 -14.11 -11.18 5.48
CA ILE A 71 -14.05 -12.07 4.33
C ILE A 71 -12.92 -11.50 3.49
N GLY A 72 -11.93 -12.33 3.14
CA GLY A 72 -10.71 -11.90 2.43
C GLY A 72 -11.04 -10.85 1.38
N ALA A 73 -10.42 -9.68 1.48
CA ALA A 73 -10.81 -8.55 0.67
C ALA A 73 -10.65 -8.94 -0.81
N ARG A 74 -11.70 -8.75 -1.62
CA ARG A 74 -11.63 -9.04 -3.06
C ARG A 74 -10.97 -7.87 -3.79
N PRO A 75 -10.23 -8.08 -4.90
CA PRO A 75 -9.83 -7.00 -5.79
C PRO A 75 -11.01 -6.13 -6.24
N ALA A 76 -10.73 -4.86 -6.49
CA ALA A 76 -11.70 -3.95 -7.09
C ALA A 76 -12.23 -4.47 -8.45
N PRO A 77 -13.51 -4.19 -8.78
CA PRO A 77 -14.04 -4.51 -10.10
C PRO A 77 -13.34 -3.70 -11.21
N ALA A 78 -13.52 -4.13 -12.46
CA ALA A 78 -13.08 -3.43 -13.65
C ALA A 78 -13.61 -1.97 -13.68
N CYS A 79 -12.72 -1.00 -13.84
CA CYS A 79 -13.05 0.42 -13.96
C CYS A 79 -13.49 0.79 -15.38
N ALA A 80 -14.25 1.88 -15.53
CA ALA A 80 -14.64 2.37 -16.86
C ALA A 80 -13.56 3.22 -17.55
N SER A 81 -12.59 3.75 -16.79
CA SER A 81 -11.52 4.60 -17.31
C SER A 81 -10.28 4.59 -16.42
N GLY A 82 -9.13 5.03 -16.95
CA GLY A 82 -7.91 5.25 -16.15
C GLY A 82 -8.14 6.22 -14.98
N LYS A 83 -8.97 7.26 -15.16
CA LYS A 83 -9.29 8.21 -14.09
C LYS A 83 -9.97 7.55 -12.88
N GLU A 84 -10.83 6.56 -13.11
CA GLU A 84 -11.43 5.76 -12.03
C GLU A 84 -10.40 4.82 -11.40
N MET A 85 -9.57 4.19 -12.23
CA MET A 85 -8.49 3.31 -11.75
C MET A 85 -7.56 4.04 -10.79
N LEU A 86 -7.20 5.29 -11.10
CA LEU A 86 -6.39 6.18 -10.26
C LEU A 86 -6.99 6.44 -8.86
N GLN A 87 -8.28 6.18 -8.64
CA GLN A 87 -8.94 6.33 -7.33
C GLN A 87 -8.80 5.10 -6.42
N LEU A 88 -8.35 3.96 -6.96
CA LEU A 88 -8.20 2.70 -6.23
C LEU A 88 -7.14 2.80 -5.13
N GLN A 89 -7.28 1.97 -4.09
CA GLN A 89 -6.48 2.11 -2.86
C GLN A 89 -5.24 1.22 -2.83
N ARG A 90 -5.35 -0.01 -3.34
CA ARG A 90 -4.30 -1.03 -3.21
C ARG A 90 -3.62 -1.27 -4.55
N TRP A 91 -2.36 -0.89 -4.64
CA TRP A 91 -1.59 -0.93 -5.87
C TRP A 91 -0.45 -1.93 -5.77
N ALA A 92 -0.19 -2.61 -6.88
CA ALA A 92 1.10 -3.25 -7.11
C ALA A 92 1.86 -2.46 -8.18
N VAL A 93 3.06 -2.00 -7.84
CA VAL A 93 3.98 -1.41 -8.82
C VAL A 93 4.92 -2.51 -9.27
N VAL A 94 4.87 -2.86 -10.55
CA VAL A 94 5.63 -3.97 -11.14
C VAL A 94 6.77 -3.42 -11.97
N GLY A 95 8.01 -3.61 -11.53
CA GLY A 95 9.16 -3.15 -12.27
C GLY A 95 10.47 -3.28 -11.49
N ARG A 96 11.58 -3.03 -12.18
CA ARG A 96 12.92 -3.12 -11.57
C ARG A 96 13.09 -2.04 -10.50
N GLY A 97 13.43 -2.41 -9.27
CA GLY A 97 13.57 -1.44 -8.17
C GLY A 97 14.72 -0.44 -8.35
N SER A 98 15.70 -0.73 -9.20
CA SER A 98 16.75 0.22 -9.57
C SER A 98 16.31 1.26 -10.62
N ASN A 99 15.09 1.17 -11.15
CA ASN A 99 14.54 2.13 -12.10
C ASN A 99 13.96 3.32 -11.33
N ASP A 100 14.47 4.52 -11.61
CA ASP A 100 14.04 5.77 -10.99
C ASP A 100 12.53 6.04 -11.14
N ILE A 101 11.90 5.64 -12.26
CA ILE A 101 10.46 5.76 -12.45
C ILE A 101 9.69 4.87 -11.47
N VAL A 102 10.15 3.62 -11.28
CA VAL A 102 9.52 2.66 -10.35
C VAL A 102 9.61 3.16 -8.91
N VAL A 103 10.77 3.71 -8.51
CA VAL A 103 10.96 4.30 -7.18
C VAL A 103 10.00 5.47 -6.97
N ARG A 104 9.97 6.42 -7.92
CA ARG A 104 9.09 7.59 -7.85
C ARG A 104 7.61 7.22 -7.82
N LEU A 105 7.20 6.22 -8.59
CA LEU A 105 5.81 5.75 -8.60
C LEU A 105 5.37 5.25 -7.23
N GLN A 106 6.22 4.45 -6.59
CA GLN A 106 5.93 3.97 -5.25
C GLN A 106 5.78 5.12 -4.24
N GLU A 107 6.69 6.10 -4.28
CA GLU A 107 6.63 7.29 -3.41
C GLU A 107 5.40 8.17 -3.72
N HIS A 108 5.09 8.37 -4.99
CA HIS A 108 3.97 9.19 -5.46
C HIS A 108 2.61 8.61 -5.06
N LEU A 109 2.46 7.28 -5.14
CA LEU A 109 1.25 6.58 -4.69
C LEU A 109 1.15 6.59 -3.16
N ARG A 110 2.25 6.26 -2.45
CA ARG A 110 2.26 6.26 -0.97
C ARG A 110 1.99 7.63 -0.37
N SER A 111 2.54 8.70 -0.96
CA SER A 111 2.29 10.08 -0.50
C SER A 111 0.83 10.52 -0.63
N ARG A 112 0.05 9.84 -1.48
CA ARG A 112 -1.41 10.02 -1.62
C ARG A 112 -2.24 9.08 -0.75
N GLY A 113 -1.60 8.38 0.18
CA GLY A 113 -2.27 7.46 1.10
C GLY A 113 -2.68 6.13 0.46
N ARG A 114 -2.10 5.76 -0.68
CA ARG A 114 -2.31 4.44 -1.29
C ARG A 114 -1.48 3.38 -0.60
N GLU A 115 -2.02 2.17 -0.53
CA GLU A 115 -1.26 0.97 -0.17
C GLU A 115 -0.49 0.50 -1.40
N VAL A 116 0.83 0.30 -1.29
CA VAL A 116 1.69 0.03 -2.45
C VAL A 116 2.63 -1.14 -2.17
N HIS A 117 2.45 -2.20 -2.96
CA HIS A 117 3.27 -3.40 -2.99
C HIS A 117 4.24 -3.32 -4.18
N HIS A 118 5.53 -3.56 -3.94
CA HIS A 118 6.52 -3.60 -5.01
C HIS A 118 6.75 -5.03 -5.46
N VAL A 119 6.68 -5.26 -6.76
CA VAL A 119 7.03 -6.54 -7.40
C VAL A 119 8.14 -6.29 -8.41
N ASP A 120 9.21 -7.08 -8.34
CA ASP A 120 10.35 -6.96 -9.24
C ASP A 120 10.57 -8.27 -10.02
N PRO A 121 9.99 -8.41 -11.22
CA PRO A 121 10.15 -9.61 -12.04
C PRO A 121 11.59 -9.84 -12.52
N TYR A 122 12.48 -8.85 -12.38
CA TYR A 122 13.90 -9.01 -12.68
C TYR A 122 14.70 -9.58 -11.51
N GLY A 123 14.14 -9.58 -10.29
CA GLY A 123 14.81 -10.03 -9.07
C GLY A 123 16.02 -9.18 -8.68
N ALA A 124 16.06 -7.90 -9.08
CA ALA A 124 17.17 -7.00 -8.81
C ALA A 124 17.07 -6.30 -7.44
N SER A 125 15.88 -6.29 -6.85
CA SER A 125 15.57 -5.55 -5.61
C SER A 125 15.86 -6.32 -4.32
N GLY A 126 16.49 -7.50 -4.41
CA GLY A 126 16.84 -8.36 -3.28
C GLY A 126 15.81 -9.46 -3.00
N PRO A 127 16.12 -10.39 -2.08
CA PRO A 127 15.34 -11.62 -1.86
C PRO A 127 14.00 -11.38 -1.15
N SER A 128 13.82 -10.23 -0.50
CA SER A 128 12.58 -9.89 0.20
C SER A 128 11.51 -9.28 -0.71
N VAL A 129 11.86 -8.94 -1.96
CA VAL A 129 10.91 -8.38 -2.93
C VAL A 129 10.37 -9.51 -3.81
N PRO A 130 9.05 -9.70 -3.89
CA PRO A 130 8.45 -10.75 -4.70
C PRO A 130 8.77 -10.54 -6.19
N LYS A 131 8.91 -11.65 -6.93
CA LYS A 131 9.21 -11.62 -8.37
C LYS A 131 7.94 -11.64 -9.22
N SER A 132 6.86 -12.18 -8.69
CA SER A 132 5.56 -12.24 -9.35
C SER A 132 4.46 -11.72 -8.42
N LEU A 133 3.30 -11.39 -8.99
CA LEU A 133 2.14 -11.04 -8.17
C LEU A 133 1.65 -12.24 -7.34
N ALA A 134 1.88 -13.46 -7.83
CA ALA A 134 1.55 -14.70 -7.12
C ALA A 134 2.43 -14.96 -5.88
N ASP A 135 3.60 -14.31 -5.79
CA ASP A 135 4.49 -14.41 -4.62
C ASP A 135 4.11 -13.42 -3.50
N LEU A 136 3.08 -12.59 -3.71
CA LEU A 136 2.56 -11.72 -2.65
C LEU A 136 1.92 -12.57 -1.54
N PRO A 137 1.96 -12.11 -0.27
CA PRO A 137 1.27 -12.78 0.83
C PRO A 137 -0.23 -12.98 0.55
N GLU A 138 -0.81 -14.08 1.02
CA GLU A 138 -2.23 -14.43 0.75
C GLU A 138 -3.23 -13.40 1.31
N ASP A 139 -2.85 -12.65 2.33
CA ASP A 139 -3.65 -11.57 2.93
C ASP A 139 -3.54 -10.25 2.14
N VAL A 140 -2.59 -10.15 1.22
CA VAL A 140 -2.45 -8.99 0.34
C VAL A 140 -3.41 -9.11 -0.83
N THR A 141 -4.13 -8.02 -1.09
CA THR A 141 -5.03 -7.90 -2.23
C THR A 141 -4.69 -6.66 -3.02
N VAL A 142 -4.69 -6.78 -4.35
CA VAL A 142 -4.36 -5.70 -5.28
C VAL A 142 -5.62 -5.27 -6.02
N ASP A 143 -5.88 -3.97 -6.09
CA ASP A 143 -6.97 -3.39 -6.88
C ASP A 143 -6.53 -3.04 -8.30
N ALA A 144 -5.31 -2.52 -8.43
CA ALA A 144 -4.71 -2.12 -9.70
C ALA A 144 -3.21 -2.42 -9.74
N VAL A 145 -2.73 -2.72 -10.94
CA VAL A 145 -1.30 -2.92 -11.23
C VAL A 145 -0.80 -1.75 -12.07
N ASP A 146 0.31 -1.13 -11.67
CA ASP A 146 1.10 -0.24 -12.53
C ASP A 146 2.29 -1.03 -13.11
N LEU A 147 2.25 -1.27 -14.42
CA LEU A 147 3.22 -2.08 -15.14
C LEU A 147 4.33 -1.20 -15.73
N CYS A 148 5.52 -1.32 -15.15
CA CYS A 148 6.79 -0.69 -15.55
C CYS A 148 7.84 -1.73 -15.98
N ALA A 149 7.42 -2.82 -16.61
CA ALA A 149 8.30 -3.89 -17.07
C ALA A 149 8.23 -4.04 -18.60
N ARG A 150 9.24 -4.70 -19.16
CA ARG A 150 9.26 -5.02 -20.60
C ARG A 150 8.09 -5.94 -20.98
N PRO A 151 7.61 -5.89 -22.25
CA PRO A 151 6.37 -6.57 -22.64
C PRO A 151 6.32 -8.06 -22.32
N ASP A 152 7.42 -8.79 -22.55
CA ASP A 152 7.53 -10.24 -22.27
C ASP A 152 7.29 -10.60 -20.79
N LEU A 153 7.74 -9.74 -19.86
CA LEU A 153 7.43 -9.89 -18.44
C LEU A 153 6.01 -9.42 -18.11
N GLY A 154 5.55 -8.38 -18.81
CA GLY A 154 4.18 -7.89 -18.71
C GLY A 154 3.14 -8.96 -19.03
N GLU A 155 3.36 -9.79 -20.06
CA GLU A 155 2.46 -10.90 -20.40
C GLU A 155 2.30 -11.90 -19.24
N VAL A 156 3.38 -12.23 -18.53
CA VAL A 156 3.34 -13.08 -17.32
C VAL A 156 2.54 -12.41 -16.20
N VAL A 157 2.72 -11.10 -16.03
CA VAL A 157 1.98 -10.31 -15.03
C VAL A 157 0.49 -10.32 -15.31
N ILE A 158 0.06 -10.25 -16.58
CA ILE A 158 -1.36 -10.32 -16.95
C ILE A 158 -1.96 -11.70 -16.60
N GLU A 159 -1.22 -12.79 -16.80
CA GLU A 159 -1.66 -14.11 -16.36
C GLU A 159 -1.83 -14.21 -14.85
N ASP A 160 -0.96 -13.56 -14.07
CA ASP A 160 -1.13 -13.50 -12.62
C ASP A 160 -2.31 -12.62 -12.21
N CYS A 161 -2.53 -11.48 -12.87
CA CYS A 161 -3.72 -10.65 -12.67
C CYS A 161 -5.00 -11.47 -12.86
N LYS A 162 -5.05 -12.29 -13.91
CA LYS A 162 -6.19 -13.18 -14.19
C LYS A 162 -6.42 -14.20 -13.08
N LYS A 163 -5.37 -14.84 -12.55
CA LYS A 163 -5.46 -15.80 -11.44
C LYS A 163 -5.93 -15.14 -10.14
N LEU A 164 -5.42 -13.93 -9.87
CA LEU A 164 -5.73 -13.18 -8.65
C LEU A 164 -7.05 -12.40 -8.75
N GLY A 165 -7.65 -12.31 -9.92
CA GLY A 165 -8.88 -11.54 -10.16
C GLY A 165 -8.67 -10.03 -10.19
N VAL A 166 -7.45 -9.57 -10.45
CA VAL A 166 -7.14 -8.14 -10.64
C VAL A 166 -7.61 -7.72 -12.03
N ALA A 167 -8.56 -6.80 -12.08
CA ALA A 167 -9.23 -6.40 -13.31
C ALA A 167 -8.71 -5.09 -13.92
N ASN A 168 -7.72 -4.45 -13.30
CA ASN A 168 -7.29 -3.09 -13.66
C ASN A 168 -5.77 -3.02 -13.79
N VAL A 169 -5.28 -2.63 -14.96
CA VAL A 169 -3.85 -2.50 -15.25
C VAL A 169 -3.56 -1.16 -15.93
N PHE A 170 -2.66 -0.39 -15.33
CA PHE A 170 -2.03 0.77 -15.93
C PHE A 170 -0.74 0.31 -16.61
N VAL A 171 -0.57 0.64 -17.89
CA VAL A 171 0.61 0.29 -18.67
C VAL A 171 1.40 1.55 -18.95
N GLN A 172 2.60 1.62 -18.38
CA GLN A 172 3.46 2.78 -18.55
C GLN A 172 4.05 2.86 -19.95
N PRO A 173 4.44 4.06 -20.42
CA PRO A 173 5.04 4.23 -21.73
C PRO A 173 6.23 3.29 -21.92
N GLY A 174 6.18 2.47 -22.98
CA GLY A 174 7.22 1.50 -23.31
C GLY A 174 7.05 0.09 -22.71
N ALA A 175 6.05 -0.13 -21.85
CA ALA A 175 5.74 -1.45 -21.29
C ALA A 175 4.72 -2.26 -22.13
N GLY A 176 3.93 -1.58 -22.97
CA GLY A 176 2.87 -2.20 -23.77
C GLY A 176 3.36 -2.93 -25.02
N SER A 177 2.52 -3.85 -25.51
CA SER A 177 2.62 -4.50 -26.82
C SER A 177 1.23 -4.90 -27.30
N SER A 178 1.06 -5.12 -28.60
CA SER A 178 -0.23 -5.62 -29.14
C SER A 178 -0.64 -6.96 -28.54
N ARG A 179 0.34 -7.81 -28.20
CA ARG A 179 0.08 -9.09 -27.54
C ARG A 179 -0.44 -8.90 -26.12
N LEU A 180 0.15 -7.97 -25.37
CA LEU A 180 -0.28 -7.65 -24.00
C LEU A 180 -1.69 -7.07 -23.96
N GLU A 181 -2.03 -6.20 -24.92
CA GLU A 181 -3.39 -5.66 -25.08
C GLU A 181 -4.41 -6.77 -25.39
N GLU A 182 -4.04 -7.73 -26.24
CA GLU A 182 -4.89 -8.90 -26.54
C GLU A 182 -5.12 -9.77 -25.30
N LEU A 183 -4.07 -10.08 -24.54
CA LEU A 183 -4.18 -10.86 -23.30
C LEU A 183 -5.10 -10.16 -22.28
N CYS A 184 -4.98 -8.84 -22.13
CA CYS A 184 -5.85 -8.09 -21.23
C CYS A 184 -7.32 -8.20 -21.66
N ARG A 185 -7.59 -8.02 -22.95
CA ARG A 185 -8.94 -8.15 -23.53
C ARG A 185 -9.52 -9.55 -23.33
N GLU A 186 -8.75 -10.60 -23.57
CA GLU A 186 -9.17 -12.00 -23.37
C GLU A 186 -9.45 -12.31 -21.89
N ALA A 187 -8.71 -11.68 -20.98
CA ALA A 187 -8.87 -11.84 -19.54
C ALA A 187 -9.97 -10.94 -18.94
N GLY A 188 -10.58 -10.05 -19.72
CA GLY A 188 -11.53 -9.06 -19.21
C GLY A 188 -10.88 -8.00 -18.30
N ILE A 189 -9.58 -7.77 -18.48
CA ILE A 189 -8.78 -6.78 -17.75
C ILE A 189 -8.86 -5.45 -18.50
N ILE A 190 -9.19 -4.39 -17.77
CA ILE A 190 -9.17 -3.02 -18.27
C ILE A 190 -7.74 -2.53 -18.24
N LEU A 191 -7.21 -2.28 -19.44
CA LEU A 191 -5.90 -1.72 -19.67
C LEU A 191 -6.03 -0.21 -19.93
N HIS A 192 -5.22 0.59 -19.24
CA HIS A 192 -5.04 2.01 -19.53
C HIS A 192 -3.58 2.29 -19.85
N ASN A 193 -3.31 2.74 -21.07
CA ASN A 193 -1.98 3.21 -21.49
C ASN A 193 -1.78 4.65 -21.02
N GLY A 194 -0.87 4.88 -20.09
CA GLY A 194 -0.69 6.20 -19.48
C GLY A 194 0.44 6.28 -18.47
N CYS A 195 0.63 7.45 -17.87
CA CYS A 195 1.62 7.64 -16.80
C CYS A 195 0.99 8.08 -15.49
N VAL A 196 1.01 7.22 -14.48
CA VAL A 196 0.47 7.51 -13.14
C VAL A 196 1.15 8.72 -12.48
N LEU A 197 2.43 8.98 -12.75
CA LEU A 197 3.12 10.17 -12.22
C LEU A 197 2.56 11.50 -12.76
N VAL A 198 1.93 11.46 -13.94
CA VAL A 198 1.40 12.66 -14.62
C VAL A 198 -0.11 12.79 -14.40
N GLU A 199 -0.83 11.67 -14.36
CA GLU A 199 -2.30 11.66 -14.31
C GLU A 199 -2.88 11.69 -12.89
N LEU A 200 -2.06 11.46 -11.87
CA LEU A 200 -2.43 11.42 -10.44
C LEU A 200 -1.75 12.55 -9.65
#